data_AF-A0ABD5V8H0-F1
#
_entry.id   AF-A0ABD5V8H0-F1
#
_cell.length_a   1.000
_cell.length_b   1.000
_cell.length_c   1.000
_cell.angle_alpha   90.00
_cell.angle_beta   90.00
_cell.angle_gamma   90.00
#
_symmetry.space_group_name_H-M   'P 1'
#
loop_
_entity.id
_entity.type
_entity.pdbx_description
1 polymer ?
#
loop_
_entity_poly.entity_id
_entity_poly.type
_entity_poly.pdbx_seq_one_letter_code
_entity_poly.pdbx_strand_id
1 'polypeptide(L)'
;MSERYADEESPEAIEQIMRGTFEALCERGYADLRMVDIADRTDLSKSTLHYHFDSKHDLLVAFLEFLYDDFESELASIAGDDPGERLREVVRTVYHDDDDGREELRVAILEIESQAPYDEAFQASLRRFDRLLHDVVRSNVEEGKETGRFRRDVDADAVATFVATALTGAHNRRVSLGVDTSDVETMLLDYLDERLLEGDSDG
;
A
#
# COMPACT_ATOMS: atom_id res chain seq x y z
N MET A 1 -39.54 -22.27 10.57
CA MET A 1 -38.09 -22.24 10.86
C MET A 1 -37.58 -20.92 10.29
N SER A 2 -37.80 -19.87 11.06
CA SER A 2 -37.74 -18.45 10.68
C SER A 2 -36.97 -17.72 11.77
N GLU A 3 -36.22 -16.68 11.38
CA GLU A 3 -35.65 -15.63 12.25
C GLU A 3 -34.42 -15.95 13.12
N ARG A 4 -33.37 -16.60 12.56
CA ARG A 4 -32.07 -16.71 13.27
C ARG A 4 -30.80 -16.78 12.40
N TYR A 5 -30.78 -16.10 11.25
CA TYR A 5 -29.58 -16.00 10.40
C TYR A 5 -29.25 -14.58 9.92
N ALA A 6 -29.97 -13.57 10.41
CA ALA A 6 -29.62 -12.17 10.20
C ALA A 6 -28.97 -11.67 11.49
N ASP A 7 -27.63 -11.60 11.54
CA ASP A 7 -26.83 -10.43 12.01
C ASP A 7 -25.35 -10.71 12.34
N GLU A 8 -24.83 -11.93 12.22
CA GLU A 8 -23.40 -12.20 12.52
C GLU A 8 -22.83 -13.25 11.56
N GLU A 9 -22.45 -12.84 10.34
CA GLU A 9 -21.44 -13.61 9.60
C GLU A 9 -20.05 -13.13 10.03
N SER A 10 -19.21 -14.08 10.45
CA SER A 10 -17.98 -13.86 11.23
C SER A 10 -16.94 -13.02 10.46
N PRO A 11 -16.14 -12.16 11.12
CA PRO A 11 -14.91 -11.60 10.56
C PRO A 11 -14.03 -12.62 9.81
N GLU A 12 -14.08 -13.89 10.22
CA GLU A 12 -13.40 -15.02 9.56
C GLU A 12 -13.88 -15.27 8.12
N ALA A 13 -15.14 -14.95 7.78
CA ALA A 13 -15.67 -15.09 6.42
C ALA A 13 -15.09 -14.01 5.50
N ILE A 14 -15.05 -12.76 5.97
CA ILE A 14 -14.44 -11.64 5.22
C ILE A 14 -12.95 -11.91 5.00
N GLU A 15 -12.22 -12.35 6.04
CA GLU A 15 -10.80 -12.69 5.92
C GLU A 15 -10.56 -13.81 4.89
N GLN A 16 -11.40 -14.85 4.88
CA GLN A 16 -11.35 -15.89 3.85
C GLN A 16 -11.59 -15.34 2.45
N ILE A 17 -12.56 -14.43 2.29
CA ILE A 17 -12.82 -13.78 0.99
C ILE A 17 -11.60 -12.96 0.56
N MET A 18 -11.00 -12.16 1.45
CA MET A 18 -9.82 -11.34 1.11
C MET A 18 -8.64 -12.21 0.72
N ARG A 19 -8.37 -13.31 1.44
CA ARG A 19 -7.34 -14.27 1.06
C ARG A 19 -7.64 -14.93 -0.29
N GLY A 20 -8.86 -15.44 -0.50
CA GLY A 20 -9.24 -16.03 -1.78
C GLY A 20 -9.15 -15.05 -2.94
N THR A 21 -9.42 -13.77 -2.68
CA THR A 21 -9.28 -12.67 -3.64
C THR A 21 -7.83 -12.42 -4.00
N PHE A 22 -6.93 -12.34 -3.01
CA PHE A 22 -5.49 -12.24 -3.22
C PHE A 22 -5.01 -13.37 -4.13
N GLU A 23 -5.29 -14.62 -3.79
CA GLU A 23 -4.77 -15.75 -4.55
C GLU A 23 -5.38 -15.88 -5.96
N ALA A 24 -6.65 -15.49 -6.13
CA ALA A 24 -7.30 -15.48 -7.43
C ALA A 24 -6.77 -14.33 -8.32
N LEU A 25 -6.49 -13.17 -7.75
CA LEU A 25 -5.84 -12.05 -8.45
C LEU A 25 -4.43 -12.42 -8.90
N CYS A 26 -3.62 -13.05 -8.04
CA CYS A 26 -2.28 -13.50 -8.42
C CYS A 26 -2.32 -14.51 -9.58
N GLU A 27 -3.33 -15.39 -9.65
CA GLU A 27 -3.44 -16.37 -10.75
C GLU A 27 -4.02 -15.76 -12.05
N ARG A 28 -5.03 -14.89 -11.93
CA ARG A 28 -5.86 -14.46 -13.07
C ARG A 28 -5.58 -13.05 -13.56
N GLY A 29 -4.94 -12.21 -12.74
CA GLY A 29 -4.90 -10.77 -12.95
C GLY A 29 -6.27 -10.10 -12.80
N TYR A 30 -6.29 -8.78 -12.83
CA TYR A 30 -7.51 -7.99 -12.74
C TYR A 30 -8.45 -8.27 -13.90
N ALA A 31 -7.97 -8.32 -15.16
CA ALA A 31 -8.85 -8.35 -16.32
C ALA A 31 -9.72 -9.63 -16.37
N ASP A 32 -9.13 -10.79 -16.14
CA ASP A 32 -9.79 -12.08 -16.30
C ASP A 32 -10.48 -12.60 -15.02
N LEU A 33 -10.24 -11.97 -13.86
CA LEU A 33 -10.86 -12.36 -12.59
C LEU A 33 -12.39 -12.34 -12.66
N ARG A 34 -13.04 -13.36 -12.10
CA ARG A 34 -14.50 -13.46 -11.92
C ARG A 34 -14.82 -13.83 -10.47
N MET A 35 -16.03 -13.49 -10.04
CA MET A 35 -16.53 -13.85 -8.70
C MET A 35 -16.48 -15.37 -8.42
N VAL A 36 -16.60 -16.20 -9.45
CA VAL A 36 -16.49 -17.66 -9.28
C VAL A 36 -15.07 -18.10 -8.97
N ASP A 37 -14.06 -17.45 -9.55
CA ASP A 37 -12.66 -17.80 -9.31
C ASP A 37 -12.28 -17.54 -7.85
N ILE A 38 -12.87 -16.50 -7.23
CA ILE A 38 -12.70 -16.18 -5.81
C ILE A 38 -13.43 -17.20 -4.94
N ALA A 39 -14.69 -17.51 -5.26
CA ALA A 39 -15.48 -18.48 -4.51
C ALA A 39 -14.79 -19.86 -4.46
N ASP A 40 -14.17 -20.29 -5.57
CA ASP A 40 -13.44 -21.56 -5.67
C ASP A 40 -12.16 -21.61 -4.80
N ARG A 41 -11.72 -20.48 -4.21
CA ARG A 41 -10.59 -20.38 -3.26
C ARG A 41 -11.03 -20.24 -1.80
N THR A 42 -12.33 -20.32 -1.54
CA THR A 42 -12.89 -20.20 -0.19
C THR A 42 -13.72 -21.44 0.14
N ASP A 43 -13.92 -21.71 1.42
CA ASP A 43 -14.90 -22.71 1.87
C ASP A 43 -16.35 -22.18 1.82
N LEU A 44 -16.54 -20.97 1.30
CA LEU A 44 -17.82 -20.28 1.24
C LEU A 44 -18.56 -20.59 -0.06
N SER A 45 -19.89 -20.54 0.01
CA SER A 45 -20.72 -20.67 -1.19
C SER A 45 -20.65 -19.40 -2.04
N LYS A 46 -20.84 -19.53 -3.36
CA LYS A 46 -21.02 -18.37 -4.25
C LYS A 46 -22.17 -17.45 -3.79
N SER A 47 -23.20 -18.00 -3.16
CA SER A 47 -24.30 -17.21 -2.60
C SER A 47 -23.87 -16.36 -1.41
N THR A 48 -22.96 -16.88 -0.58
CA THR A 48 -22.36 -16.16 0.55
C THR A 48 -21.46 -15.04 0.05
N LEU A 49 -20.64 -15.30 -0.98
CA LEU A 49 -19.82 -14.25 -1.59
C LEU A 49 -20.67 -13.10 -2.15
N HIS A 50 -21.76 -13.41 -2.85
CA HIS A 50 -22.70 -12.39 -3.35
C HIS A 50 -23.54 -11.72 -2.25
N TYR A 51 -23.63 -12.31 -1.06
CA TYR A 51 -24.27 -11.66 0.08
C TYR A 51 -23.39 -10.54 0.65
N HIS A 52 -22.06 -10.72 0.64
CA HIS A 52 -21.11 -9.70 1.09
C HIS A 52 -20.78 -8.66 0.01
N PHE A 53 -20.68 -9.10 -1.25
CA PHE A 53 -20.25 -8.25 -2.36
C PHE A 53 -21.15 -8.43 -3.58
N ASP A 54 -21.88 -7.36 -3.92
CA ASP A 54 -22.81 -7.35 -5.05
C ASP A 54 -22.09 -7.60 -6.39
N SER A 55 -20.85 -7.12 -6.51
CA SER A 55 -20.06 -7.25 -7.72
C SER A 55 -18.56 -7.50 -7.46
N LYS A 56 -17.85 -7.91 -8.51
CA LYS A 56 -16.37 -7.95 -8.52
C LYS A 56 -15.78 -6.57 -8.21
N HIS A 57 -16.42 -5.50 -8.67
CA HIS A 57 -15.94 -4.15 -8.44
C HIS A 57 -16.00 -3.81 -6.95
N ASP A 58 -17.16 -4.01 -6.30
CA ASP A 58 -17.32 -3.73 -4.86
C ASP A 58 -16.33 -4.54 -4.01
N LEU A 59 -16.14 -5.81 -4.38
CA LEU A 59 -15.17 -6.69 -3.73
C LEU A 59 -13.74 -6.18 -3.88
N LEU A 60 -13.33 -5.76 -5.09
CA LEU A 60 -11.98 -5.27 -5.33
C LEU A 60 -11.72 -3.92 -4.64
N VAL A 61 -12.73 -3.05 -4.53
CA VAL A 61 -12.62 -1.82 -3.73
C VAL A 61 -12.36 -2.18 -2.27
N ALA A 62 -13.14 -3.09 -1.69
CA ALA A 62 -12.95 -3.54 -0.31
C ALA A 62 -11.61 -4.27 -0.11
N PHE A 63 -11.15 -5.03 -1.12
CA PHE A 63 -9.86 -5.69 -1.09
C PHE A 63 -8.69 -4.69 -1.09
N LEU A 64 -8.76 -3.61 -1.86
CA LEU A 64 -7.77 -2.53 -1.78
C LEU A 64 -7.76 -1.89 -0.39
N GLU A 65 -8.93 -1.63 0.19
CA GLU A 65 -9.02 -1.08 1.55
C GLU A 65 -8.39 -2.03 2.58
N PHE A 66 -8.64 -3.34 2.46
CA PHE A 66 -8.02 -4.36 3.29
C PHE A 66 -6.48 -4.35 3.18
N LEU A 67 -5.93 -4.29 1.97
CA LEU A 67 -4.48 -4.20 1.76
C LEU A 67 -3.89 -2.91 2.36
N TYR A 68 -4.59 -1.80 2.23
CA TYR A 68 -4.11 -0.52 2.75
C TYR A 68 -4.22 -0.43 4.27
N ASP A 69 -5.22 -1.05 4.89
CA ASP A 69 -5.33 -1.13 6.35
C ASP A 69 -4.21 -2.01 6.95
N ASP A 70 -3.82 -3.09 6.26
CA ASP A 70 -2.65 -3.91 6.64
C ASP A 70 -1.35 -3.10 6.55
N PHE A 71 -1.16 -2.38 5.44
CA PHE A 71 -0.01 -1.50 5.25
C PHE A 71 0.02 -0.33 6.24
N GLU A 72 -1.13 0.26 6.58
CA GLU A 72 -1.25 1.28 7.63
C GLU A 72 -0.79 0.73 8.97
N SER A 73 -1.18 -0.50 9.29
CA SER A 73 -0.76 -1.19 10.51
C SER A 73 0.74 -1.47 10.53
N GLU A 74 1.32 -1.85 9.39
CA GLU A 74 2.76 -2.07 9.23
C GLU A 74 3.54 -0.77 9.44
N LEU A 75 3.16 0.33 8.78
CA LEU A 75 3.79 1.64 8.97
C LEU A 75 3.65 2.15 10.42
N ALA A 76 2.48 1.93 11.05
CA ALA A 76 2.26 2.31 12.43
C ALA A 76 3.10 1.49 13.43
N SER A 77 3.53 0.28 13.05
CA SER A 77 4.39 -0.57 13.87
C SER A 77 5.86 -0.13 13.88
N ILE A 78 6.26 0.78 12.96
CA ILE A 78 7.61 1.33 12.87
C ILE A 78 7.89 2.20 14.11
N ALA A 79 8.53 1.57 15.10
CA ALA A 79 8.91 2.17 16.37
C ALA A 79 10.38 2.62 16.37
N GLY A 80 10.72 3.54 17.28
CA GLY A 80 12.09 4.01 17.48
C GLY A 80 12.14 5.47 17.91
N ASP A 81 13.22 5.87 18.57
CA ASP A 81 13.41 7.24 19.06
C ASP A 81 14.13 8.15 18.06
N ASP A 82 14.83 7.59 17.04
CA ASP A 82 15.49 8.38 15.99
C ASP A 82 14.54 8.51 14.77
N PRO A 83 14.06 9.74 14.44
CA PRO A 83 13.23 9.98 13.27
C PRO A 83 13.88 9.51 11.96
N GLY A 84 15.20 9.67 11.82
CA GLY A 84 15.94 9.21 10.66
C GLY A 84 15.95 7.69 10.51
N GLU A 85 16.05 6.92 11.60
CA GLU A 85 15.92 5.47 11.53
C GLU A 85 14.51 5.05 11.10
N ARG A 86 13.49 5.66 11.70
CA ARG A 86 12.08 5.43 11.32
C ARG A 86 11.80 5.76 9.86
N LEU A 87 12.33 6.86 9.33
CA LEU A 87 12.16 7.23 7.92
C LEU A 87 12.80 6.22 6.97
N ARG A 88 14.00 5.73 7.30
CA ARG A 88 14.65 4.68 6.51
C ARG A 88 13.83 3.40 6.52
N GLU A 89 13.23 3.06 7.66
CA GLU A 89 12.37 1.88 7.77
C GLU A 89 11.10 2.03 6.94
N VAL A 90 10.45 3.20 6.94
CA VAL A 90 9.31 3.48 6.05
C VAL A 90 9.67 3.23 4.58
N VAL A 91 10.82 3.75 4.13
CA VAL A 91 11.31 3.54 2.76
C VAL A 91 11.54 2.06 2.47
N ARG A 92 12.19 1.33 3.39
CA ARG A 92 12.44 -0.10 3.25
C ARG A 92 11.15 -0.91 3.19
N THR A 93 10.20 -0.67 4.08
CA THR A 93 8.91 -1.35 4.09
C THR A 93 8.19 -1.22 2.74
N VAL A 94 8.22 -0.03 2.13
CA VAL A 94 7.57 0.17 0.82
C VAL A 94 8.37 -0.51 -0.32
N TYR A 95 9.70 -0.51 -0.25
CA TYR A 95 10.57 -1.13 -1.27
C TYR A 95 10.60 -2.66 -1.19
N HIS A 96 10.78 -3.21 0.01
CA HIS A 96 11.14 -4.61 0.29
C HIS A 96 9.95 -5.56 0.50
N ASP A 97 8.77 -5.22 -0.02
CA ASP A 97 7.65 -6.18 -0.16
C ASP A 97 7.93 -7.24 -1.27
N ASP A 98 9.19 -7.70 -1.35
CA ASP A 98 9.77 -8.56 -2.40
C ASP A 98 10.00 -10.02 -1.93
N ASP A 99 9.70 -10.36 -0.68
CA ASP A 99 9.80 -11.74 -0.20
C ASP A 99 8.47 -12.50 -0.41
N ASP A 100 8.56 -13.63 -1.12
CA ASP A 100 7.55 -14.68 -1.32
C ASP A 100 6.19 -14.28 -1.95
N GLY A 101 6.15 -14.19 -3.29
CA GLY A 101 4.93 -14.44 -4.07
C GLY A 101 3.97 -13.26 -4.27
N ARG A 102 4.45 -12.02 -4.13
CA ARG A 102 3.65 -10.79 -4.39
C ARG A 102 3.87 -10.14 -5.75
N GLU A 103 4.75 -10.65 -6.61
CA GLU A 103 4.99 -10.04 -7.94
C GLU A 103 3.70 -9.99 -8.77
N GLU A 104 2.93 -11.08 -8.79
CA GLU A 104 1.65 -11.14 -9.48
C GLU A 104 0.61 -10.22 -8.85
N LEU A 105 0.62 -10.07 -7.52
CA LEU A 105 -0.25 -9.08 -6.85
C LEU A 105 0.10 -7.66 -7.31
N ARG A 106 1.40 -7.32 -7.41
CA ARG A 106 1.84 -5.98 -7.88
C ARG A 106 1.36 -5.71 -9.31
N VAL A 107 1.42 -6.70 -10.20
CA VAL A 107 0.85 -6.61 -11.55
C VAL A 107 -0.66 -6.34 -11.47
N ALA A 108 -1.40 -7.10 -10.65
CA ALA A 108 -2.83 -6.93 -10.50
C ALA A 108 -3.23 -5.56 -9.90
N ILE A 109 -2.46 -5.05 -8.94
CA ILE A 109 -2.64 -3.70 -8.38
C ILE A 109 -2.43 -2.65 -9.48
N LEU A 110 -1.36 -2.75 -10.27
CA LEU A 110 -1.12 -1.84 -11.40
C LEU A 110 -2.27 -1.86 -12.42
N GLU A 111 -2.83 -3.03 -12.70
CA GLU A 111 -4.02 -3.15 -13.56
C GLU A 111 -5.24 -2.43 -12.96
N ILE A 112 -5.46 -2.53 -11.64
CA ILE A 112 -6.53 -1.81 -10.94
C ILE A 112 -6.27 -0.30 -10.95
N GLU A 113 -5.03 0.14 -10.70
CA GLU A 113 -4.62 1.56 -10.76
C GLU A 113 -4.93 2.18 -12.11
N SER A 114 -4.73 1.43 -13.20
CA SER A 114 -5.04 1.90 -14.55
C SER A 114 -6.53 2.22 -14.78
N GLN A 115 -7.42 1.69 -13.93
CA GLN A 115 -8.87 1.95 -13.97
C GLN A 115 -9.26 3.20 -13.19
N ALA A 116 -8.47 3.62 -12.19
CA ALA A 116 -8.79 4.72 -11.30
C ALA A 116 -9.09 6.08 -11.98
N PRO A 117 -8.51 6.44 -13.14
CA PRO A 117 -8.92 7.65 -13.86
C PRO A 117 -10.39 7.65 -14.32
N TYR A 118 -11.02 6.47 -14.36
CA TYR A 118 -12.39 6.26 -14.84
C TYR A 118 -13.34 5.76 -13.74
N ASP A 119 -12.82 5.52 -12.53
CA ASP A 119 -13.54 4.90 -11.42
C ASP A 119 -13.28 5.64 -10.11
N GLU A 120 -14.30 6.33 -9.60
CA GLU A 120 -14.17 7.18 -8.41
C GLU A 120 -13.85 6.38 -7.14
N ALA A 121 -14.30 5.12 -7.04
CA ALA A 121 -14.07 4.29 -5.86
C ALA A 121 -12.61 3.86 -5.79
N PHE A 122 -12.05 3.32 -6.89
CA PHE A 122 -10.62 3.01 -6.96
C PHE A 122 -9.76 4.26 -6.78
N GLN A 123 -10.16 5.39 -7.37
CA GLN A 123 -9.45 6.65 -7.19
C GLN A 123 -9.47 7.12 -5.73
N ALA A 124 -10.57 6.93 -5.00
CA ALA A 124 -10.67 7.28 -3.59
C ALA A 124 -9.75 6.41 -2.72
N SER A 125 -9.75 5.08 -2.94
CA SER A 125 -8.87 4.15 -2.23
C SER A 125 -7.39 4.47 -2.46
N LEU A 126 -6.98 4.71 -3.71
CA LEU A 126 -5.59 5.08 -4.04
C LEU A 126 -5.18 6.42 -3.43
N ARG A 127 -6.06 7.43 -3.45
CA ARG A 127 -5.79 8.70 -2.77
C ARG A 127 -5.67 8.56 -1.26
N ARG A 128 -6.37 7.60 -0.64
CA ARG A 128 -6.23 7.33 0.81
C ARG A 128 -4.84 6.78 1.10
N PHE A 129 -4.39 5.81 0.31
CA PHE A 129 -3.07 5.22 0.43
C PHE A 129 -1.95 6.25 0.22
N ASP A 130 -2.03 7.04 -0.85
CA ASP A 130 -1.06 8.11 -1.15
C ASP A 130 -0.96 9.13 0.02
N ARG A 131 -2.11 9.55 0.57
CA ARG A 131 -2.12 10.45 1.74
C ARG A 131 -1.50 9.83 2.98
N LEU A 132 -1.75 8.55 3.25
CA LEU A 132 -1.21 7.85 4.40
C LEU A 132 0.33 7.87 4.37
N LEU A 133 0.93 7.42 3.25
CA LEU A 133 2.38 7.40 3.11
C LEU A 133 2.96 8.82 3.21
N HIS A 134 2.33 9.78 2.55
CA HIS A 134 2.73 11.18 2.61
C HIS A 134 2.71 11.73 4.05
N ASP A 135 1.64 11.49 4.79
CA ASP A 135 1.49 11.97 6.16
C ASP A 135 2.47 11.31 7.14
N VAL A 136 2.77 10.01 6.96
CA VAL A 136 3.78 9.31 7.78
C VAL A 136 5.17 9.92 7.56
N VAL A 137 5.58 10.11 6.30
CA VAL A 137 6.89 10.71 5.98
C VAL A 137 6.96 12.16 6.47
N ARG A 138 5.93 12.96 6.20
CA ARG A 138 5.87 14.36 6.62
C ARG A 138 5.97 14.50 8.14
N SER A 139 5.18 13.71 8.88
CA SER A 139 5.16 13.76 10.35
C SER A 139 6.51 13.38 10.94
N ASN A 140 7.18 12.38 10.36
CA ASN A 140 8.52 11.98 10.77
C ASN A 140 9.56 13.11 10.52
N VAL A 141 9.49 13.77 9.36
CA VAL A 141 10.39 14.90 9.05
C VAL A 141 10.14 16.09 9.98
N GLU A 142 8.89 16.42 10.29
CA GLU A 142 8.57 17.48 11.25
C GLU A 142 9.07 17.15 12.66
N GLU A 143 8.89 15.92 13.13
CA GLU A 143 9.45 15.47 14.42
C GLU A 143 10.98 15.58 14.44
N GLY A 144 11.66 15.19 13.37
CA GLY A 144 13.11 15.35 13.24
C GLY A 144 13.55 16.82 13.25
N LYS A 145 12.76 17.74 12.69
CA LYS A 145 13.00 19.19 12.76
C LYS A 145 12.82 19.74 14.17
N GLU A 146 11.80 19.28 14.90
CA GLU A 146 11.50 19.69 16.27
C GLU A 146 12.56 19.22 17.27
N THR A 147 13.04 17.99 17.10
CA THR A 147 14.08 17.36 17.94
C THR A 147 15.50 17.83 17.59
N GLY A 148 15.65 18.62 16.51
CA GLY A 148 16.94 19.12 16.03
C GLY A 148 17.79 18.05 15.32
N ARG A 149 17.21 16.89 15.01
CA ARG A 149 17.84 15.81 14.26
C ARG A 149 17.97 16.14 12.78
N PHE A 150 17.00 16.89 12.22
CA PHE A 150 16.94 17.34 10.83
C PHE A 150 17.05 18.86 10.73
N ARG A 151 17.51 19.35 9.57
CA ARG A 151 17.56 20.78 9.25
C ARG A 151 16.19 21.45 9.31
N ARG A 152 16.13 22.63 9.94
CA ARG A 152 14.85 23.35 10.17
C ARG A 152 14.24 23.98 8.91
N ASP A 153 15.04 24.24 7.88
CA ASP A 153 14.63 24.85 6.61
C ASP A 153 14.14 23.81 5.58
N VAL A 154 14.15 22.52 5.92
CA VAL A 154 13.56 21.47 5.09
C VAL A 154 12.03 21.62 5.07
N ASP A 155 11.50 21.59 3.85
CA ASP A 155 10.08 21.48 3.58
C ASP A 155 9.66 20.00 3.66
N ALA A 156 8.91 19.65 4.71
CA ALA A 156 8.50 18.27 4.98
C ALA A 156 7.48 17.75 3.95
N ASP A 157 6.59 18.61 3.44
CA ASP A 157 5.63 18.25 2.39
C ASP A 157 6.36 17.96 1.07
N ALA A 158 7.39 18.75 0.74
CA ALA A 158 8.21 18.51 -0.45
C ALA A 158 9.00 17.18 -0.34
N VAL A 159 9.55 16.86 0.84
CA VAL A 159 10.22 15.58 1.08
C VAL A 159 9.24 14.42 0.97
N ALA A 160 8.07 14.52 1.60
CA ALA A 160 7.03 13.49 1.53
C ALA A 160 6.55 13.24 0.08
N THR A 161 6.31 14.32 -0.68
CA THR A 161 5.96 14.24 -2.11
C THR A 161 7.05 13.54 -2.92
N PHE A 162 8.32 13.89 -2.68
CA PHE A 162 9.45 13.28 -3.39
C PHE A 162 9.58 11.78 -3.08
N VAL A 163 9.51 11.40 -1.81
CA VAL A 163 9.57 10.00 -1.36
C VAL A 163 8.43 9.19 -1.97
N ALA A 164 7.18 9.65 -1.85
CA ALA A 164 6.03 8.98 -2.44
C ALA A 164 6.16 8.83 -3.97
N THR A 165 6.62 9.87 -4.66
CA THR A 165 6.83 9.84 -6.11
C THR A 165 7.92 8.85 -6.52
N ALA A 166 9.04 8.83 -5.80
CA ALA A 166 10.16 7.91 -6.07
C ALA A 166 9.73 6.45 -5.89
N LEU A 167 9.00 6.15 -4.81
CA LEU A 167 8.48 4.82 -4.50
C LEU A 167 7.49 4.32 -5.55
N THR A 168 6.47 5.13 -5.85
CA THR A 168 5.46 4.81 -6.89
C THR A 168 6.12 4.65 -8.26
N GLY A 169 7.06 5.53 -8.61
CA GLY A 169 7.79 5.45 -9.86
C GLY A 169 8.68 4.21 -9.98
N ALA A 170 9.38 3.83 -8.91
CA ALA A 170 10.18 2.62 -8.87
C ALA A 170 9.30 1.38 -9.04
N HIS A 171 8.21 1.29 -8.28
CA HIS A 171 7.22 0.21 -8.40
C HIS A 171 6.70 0.09 -9.83
N ASN A 172 6.19 1.18 -10.41
CA ASN A 172 5.62 1.17 -11.75
C ASN A 172 6.64 0.73 -12.81
N ARG A 173 7.89 1.20 -12.73
CA ARG A 173 8.97 0.84 -13.67
C ARG A 173 9.37 -0.63 -13.54
N ARG A 174 9.44 -1.16 -12.33
CA ARG A 174 9.72 -2.58 -12.09
C ARG A 174 8.63 -3.45 -12.73
N VAL A 175 7.36 -3.18 -12.43
CA VAL A 175 6.23 -3.98 -12.93
C VAL A 175 6.02 -3.81 -14.44
N SER A 176 6.05 -2.57 -14.94
CA SER A 176 5.71 -2.29 -16.36
C SER A 176 6.86 -2.55 -17.33
N LEU A 177 8.11 -2.37 -16.88
CA LEU A 177 9.29 -2.39 -17.75
C LEU A 177 10.29 -3.49 -17.39
N GLY A 178 10.10 -4.20 -16.28
CA GLY A 178 11.07 -5.19 -15.78
C GLY A 178 12.42 -4.56 -15.40
N VAL A 179 12.43 -3.27 -15.07
CA VAL A 179 13.64 -2.54 -14.69
C VAL A 179 13.97 -2.84 -13.24
N ASP A 180 15.22 -3.22 -12.98
CA ASP A 180 15.74 -3.31 -11.62
C ASP A 180 15.81 -1.90 -11.01
N THR A 181 15.19 -1.75 -9.84
CA THR A 181 15.11 -0.49 -9.11
C THR A 181 15.77 -0.57 -7.73
N SER A 182 16.56 -1.61 -7.45
CA SER A 182 17.28 -1.77 -6.18
C SER A 182 18.18 -0.56 -5.86
N ASP A 183 18.82 -0.02 -6.89
CA ASP A 183 19.70 1.14 -6.74
C ASP A 183 18.92 2.41 -6.32
N VAL A 184 17.64 2.51 -6.70
CA VAL A 184 16.80 3.68 -6.38
C VAL A 184 16.53 3.77 -4.89
N GLU A 185 16.36 2.64 -4.21
CA GLU A 185 16.22 2.60 -2.76
C GLU A 185 17.46 3.19 -2.08
N THR A 186 18.64 2.67 -2.43
CA THR A 186 19.91 3.13 -1.85
C THR A 186 20.11 4.62 -2.12
N MET A 187 19.90 5.06 -3.37
CA MET A 187 20.01 6.47 -3.74
C MET A 187 18.99 7.36 -3.02
N LEU A 188 17.78 6.88 -2.77
CA LEU A 188 16.76 7.62 -2.03
C LEU A 188 17.16 7.79 -0.56
N LEU A 189 17.65 6.73 0.08
CA LEU A 189 18.13 6.77 1.46
C LEU A 189 19.32 7.73 1.61
N ASP A 190 20.30 7.64 0.70
CA ASP A 190 21.46 8.54 0.67
C ASP A 190 21.02 10.00 0.48
N TYR A 191 20.12 10.26 -0.47
CA TYR A 191 19.57 11.59 -0.69
C TYR A 191 18.83 12.13 0.54
N LEU A 192 18.06 11.30 1.24
CA LEU A 192 17.38 11.71 2.47
C LEU A 192 18.39 12.06 3.57
N ASP A 193 19.48 11.30 3.68
CA ASP A 193 20.53 11.61 4.64
C ASP A 193 21.23 12.93 4.32
N GLU A 194 21.64 13.16 3.07
CA GLU A 194 22.23 14.44 2.64
C GLU A 194 21.24 15.60 2.82
N ARG A 195 19.98 15.41 2.38
CA ARG A 195 18.98 16.47 2.39
C ARG A 195 18.50 16.81 3.80
N LEU A 196 18.42 15.85 4.72
CA LEU A 196 17.89 16.07 6.06
C LEU A 196 18.98 16.37 7.08
N LEU A 197 20.17 15.79 6.96
CA LEU A 197 21.21 15.81 7.99
C LEU A 197 22.35 16.80 7.69
N GLU A 198 22.71 17.04 6.44
CA GLU A 198 23.81 17.94 6.11
C GLU A 198 23.37 19.41 6.29
N GLY A 199 23.65 19.93 7.48
CA GLY A 199 23.65 21.36 7.76
C GLY A 199 24.72 22.08 6.94
N ASP A 200 24.37 23.25 6.42
CA ASP A 200 25.32 24.19 5.81
C ASP A 200 26.58 24.29 6.68
N SER A 201 27.62 23.60 6.23
CA SER A 201 28.99 23.79 6.68
C SER A 201 29.60 24.84 5.77
N ASP A 202 28.99 26.02 5.68
CA ASP A 202 29.59 27.16 5.01
C ASP A 202 29.13 28.47 5.67
N GLY A 203 30.04 29.03 6.48
CA GLY A 203 30.32 30.47 6.54
C GLY A 203 29.40 31.37 7.35
#